data_AF-A0AAN7YJC5-F1
#
_entry.id   AF-A0AAN7YJC5-F1
#
_cell.length_a   1.000
_cell.length_b   1.000
_cell.length_c   1.000
_cell.angle_alpha   90.00
_cell.angle_beta   90.00
_cell.angle_gamma   90.00
#
_symmetry.space_group_name_H-M   'P 1'
#
loop_
_entity.id
_entity.type
_entity.pdbx_description
1 polymer ?
#
loop_
_entity_poly.entity_id
_entity_poly.type
_entity_poly.pdbx_seq_one_letter_code
_entity_poly.pdbx_strand_id
1 'polypeptide(L)'
;MESLTESEISQIAKHQRDAGVQRLSLHFSWLELSDEPRLFHQEFVFDVAMFAASRGFSWTDVIRAAVIAKGIFPRLEGLDVPNLLYLLRDELSEYLPNLTPLHQLDFTQFLTHTLTARRRLFQAAVSGASNMSIAQLHLEVQVPPTPCPLAQGVGPCSSEGPDAGESEPRGLSAR
;
A
#
# COMPACT_ATOMS: atom_id res chain seq x y z
N MET A 1 -20.61 -10.85 24.98
CA MET A 1 -19.25 -10.47 24.56
C MET A 1 -18.56 -9.87 25.75
N GLU A 2 -17.41 -10.42 26.14
CA GLU A 2 -16.57 -9.81 27.18
C GLU A 2 -15.97 -8.52 26.63
N SER A 3 -16.22 -7.39 27.30
CA SER A 3 -15.64 -6.11 26.92
C SER A 3 -14.12 -6.19 26.98
N LEU A 4 -13.42 -5.78 25.91
CA LEU A 4 -11.96 -5.64 25.90
C LEU A 4 -11.52 -4.79 27.10
N THR A 5 -10.71 -5.36 28.00
CA THR A 5 -10.24 -4.68 29.22
C THR A 5 -8.84 -4.10 29.02
N GLU A 6 -8.44 -3.15 29.87
CA GLU A 6 -7.08 -2.58 29.86
C GLU A 6 -5.99 -3.63 30.06
N SER A 7 -6.24 -4.60 30.96
CA SER A 7 -5.29 -5.69 31.18
C SER A 7 -5.15 -6.55 29.93
N GLU A 8 -6.26 -6.90 29.28
CA GLU A 8 -6.23 -7.75 28.09
C GLU A 8 -5.53 -7.06 26.92
N ILE A 9 -5.83 -5.78 26.63
CA ILE A 9 -5.16 -5.06 25.55
C ILE A 9 -3.66 -4.90 25.81
N SER A 10 -3.26 -4.74 27.07
CA SER A 10 -1.84 -4.68 27.46
C SER A 10 -1.12 -6.02 27.25
N GLN A 11 -1.83 -7.15 27.40
CA GLN A 11 -1.26 -8.47 27.12
C GLN A 11 -1.19 -8.73 25.62
N ILE A 12 -2.24 -8.37 24.87
CA ILE A 12 -2.27 -8.44 23.41
C ILE A 12 -1.09 -7.67 22.81
N ALA A 13 -0.78 -6.48 23.33
CA ALA A 13 0.35 -5.67 22.86
C ALA A 13 1.73 -6.33 23.00
N LYS A 14 1.85 -7.40 23.80
CA LYS A 14 3.10 -8.17 23.97
C LYS A 14 3.22 -9.34 22.99
N HIS A 15 2.16 -9.66 22.25
CA HIS A 15 2.16 -10.76 21.30
C HIS A 15 2.81 -10.35 19.98
N GLN A 16 3.34 -11.33 19.24
CA GLN A 16 3.67 -11.11 17.83
C GLN A 16 2.40 -10.78 17.03
N ARG A 17 2.57 -10.05 15.92
CA ARG A 17 1.47 -9.47 15.15
C ARG A 17 0.33 -10.46 14.90
N ASP A 18 0.59 -11.61 14.30
CA ASP A 18 -0.47 -12.54 13.90
C ASP A 18 -1.26 -13.09 15.09
N ALA A 19 -0.56 -13.44 16.19
CA ALA A 19 -1.19 -13.88 17.42
C ALA A 19 -1.98 -12.73 18.10
N GLY A 20 -1.45 -11.51 18.04
CA GLY A 20 -2.10 -10.31 18.55
C GLY A 20 -3.38 -9.96 17.78
N VAL A 21 -3.35 -10.03 16.44
CA VAL A 21 -4.52 -9.84 15.57
C VAL A 21 -5.60 -10.85 15.90
N GLN A 22 -5.24 -12.14 15.96
CA GLN A 22 -6.19 -13.21 16.30
C GLN A 22 -6.82 -12.95 17.68
N ARG A 23 -6.00 -12.64 18.68
CA ARG A 23 -6.48 -12.44 20.05
C ARG A 23 -7.36 -11.20 20.18
N LEU A 24 -6.97 -10.07 19.59
CA LEU A 24 -7.77 -8.86 19.56
C LEU A 24 -9.11 -9.09 18.84
N SER A 25 -9.10 -9.92 17.80
CA SER A 25 -10.31 -10.16 17.01
C SER A 25 -11.44 -10.84 17.80
N LEU A 26 -11.11 -11.61 18.84
CA LEU A 26 -12.10 -12.26 19.71
C LEU A 26 -12.94 -11.25 20.53
N HIS A 27 -12.47 -10.02 20.68
CA HIS A 27 -13.15 -8.98 21.46
C HIS A 27 -14.14 -8.14 20.65
N PHE A 28 -14.27 -8.40 19.36
CA PHE A 28 -15.10 -7.62 18.46
C PHE A 28 -16.06 -8.52 17.67
N SER A 29 -17.28 -8.03 17.46
CA SER A 29 -18.15 -8.58 16.42
C SER A 29 -17.79 -7.97 15.08
N TRP A 30 -17.28 -8.81 14.20
CA TRP A 30 -16.98 -8.47 12.80
C TRP A 30 -18.25 -8.61 11.98
N LEU A 31 -18.47 -7.72 11.00
CA LEU A 31 -19.53 -7.93 10.01
C LEU A 31 -19.28 -9.25 9.28
N GLU A 32 -20.33 -9.83 8.71
CA GLU A 32 -20.28 -11.00 7.82
C GLU A 32 -19.63 -10.63 6.48
N LEU A 33 -18.36 -10.23 6.54
CA LEU A 33 -17.48 -10.13 5.40
C LEU A 33 -16.96 -11.53 5.06
N SER A 34 -16.63 -11.77 3.79
CA SER A 34 -15.82 -12.93 3.40
C SER A 34 -14.48 -12.93 4.15
N ASP A 35 -13.83 -14.10 4.23
CA ASP A 35 -12.68 -14.31 5.12
C ASP A 35 -11.51 -13.35 4.86
N GLU A 36 -11.27 -13.01 3.59
CA GLU A 36 -10.16 -12.12 3.19
C GLU A 36 -10.37 -10.64 3.60
N PRO A 37 -11.49 -9.96 3.24
CA PRO A 37 -11.79 -8.62 3.77
C PRO A 37 -11.82 -8.55 5.30
N ARG A 38 -12.29 -9.63 5.94
CA ARG A 38 -12.35 -9.73 7.41
C ARG A 38 -10.95 -9.73 8.03
N LEU A 39 -10.02 -10.51 7.49
CA LEU A 39 -8.62 -10.51 7.93
C LEU A 39 -8.01 -9.11 7.79
N PHE A 40 -8.22 -8.46 6.65
CA PHE A 40 -7.69 -7.11 6.44
C PHE A 40 -8.26 -6.06 7.41
N HIS A 41 -9.55 -6.19 7.76
CA HIS A 41 -10.19 -5.37 8.78
C HIS A 41 -9.57 -5.59 10.17
N GLN A 42 -9.36 -6.84 10.56
CA GLN A 42 -8.76 -7.21 11.84
C GLN A 42 -7.32 -6.71 11.97
N GLU A 43 -6.53 -6.86 10.91
CA GLU A 43 -5.17 -6.34 10.85
C GLU A 43 -5.13 -4.82 10.98
N PHE A 44 -6.01 -4.11 10.27
CA PHE A 44 -6.09 -2.65 10.39
C PHE A 44 -6.42 -2.20 11.81
N VAL A 45 -7.39 -2.84 12.46
CA VAL A 45 -7.75 -2.54 13.85
C VAL A 45 -6.59 -2.78 14.79
N PHE A 46 -5.85 -3.88 14.60
CA PHE A 46 -4.67 -4.19 15.39
C PHE A 46 -3.55 -3.16 15.16
N ASP A 47 -3.25 -2.81 13.91
CA ASP A 47 -2.19 -1.85 13.57
C ASP A 47 -2.47 -0.46 14.19
N VAL A 48 -3.73 -0.01 14.20
CA VAL A 48 -4.12 1.26 14.84
C VAL A 48 -3.98 1.19 16.37
N ALA A 49 -4.38 0.08 16.99
CA ALA A 49 -4.22 -0.13 18.43
C ALA A 49 -2.75 -0.16 18.83
N MET A 50 -1.92 -0.89 18.08
CA MET A 50 -0.48 -1.00 18.35
C MET A 50 0.24 0.32 18.11
N PHE A 51 -0.17 1.10 17.11
CA PHE A 51 0.32 2.46 16.94
C PHE A 51 0.05 3.29 18.21
N ALA A 52 -1.18 3.34 18.69
CA ALA A 52 -1.54 4.08 19.90
C ALA A 52 -0.71 3.62 21.12
N ALA A 53 -0.58 2.30 21.32
CA ALA A 53 0.23 1.73 22.39
C ALA A 53 1.71 2.14 22.27
N SER A 54 2.29 2.10 21.06
CA SER A 54 3.68 2.50 20.82
C SER A 54 3.96 3.98 21.07
N ARG A 55 2.92 4.81 21.00
CA ARG A 55 2.98 6.25 21.29
C ARG A 55 2.70 6.59 22.76
N GLY A 56 2.49 5.59 23.61
CA GLY A 56 2.28 5.79 25.04
C GLY A 56 0.87 6.25 25.40
N PHE A 57 -0.13 5.92 24.57
CA PHE A 57 -1.53 6.20 24.90
C PHE A 57 -1.93 5.38 26.14
N SER A 58 -2.91 5.87 26.90
CA SER A 58 -3.49 5.08 27.99
C SER A 58 -4.13 3.80 27.43
N TRP A 59 -4.21 2.72 28.20
CA TRP A 59 -4.84 1.49 27.71
C TRP A 59 -6.31 1.69 27.34
N THR A 60 -7.03 2.57 28.04
CA THR A 60 -8.39 2.98 27.65
C THR A 60 -8.39 3.67 26.27
N ASP A 61 -7.44 4.55 25.99
CA ASP A 61 -7.33 5.21 24.68
C ASP A 61 -6.90 4.23 23.58
N VAL A 62 -6.03 3.26 23.87
CA VAL A 62 -5.68 2.18 22.93
C VAL A 62 -6.93 1.37 22.54
N ILE A 63 -7.77 1.01 23.52
CA ILE A 63 -9.05 0.34 23.27
C ILE A 63 -9.95 1.21 22.40
N ARG A 64 -10.05 2.50 22.70
CA ARG A 64 -10.89 3.44 21.94
C ARG A 64 -10.38 3.61 20.51
N ALA A 65 -9.07 3.67 20.30
CA ALA A 65 -8.45 3.69 18.97
C ALA A 65 -8.81 2.45 18.15
N ALA A 66 -8.79 1.25 18.77
CA ALA A 66 -9.22 0.01 18.12
C ALA A 66 -10.71 0.04 17.73
N VAL A 67 -11.57 0.54 18.62
CA VAL A 67 -13.02 0.70 18.36
C VAL A 67 -13.27 1.64 17.17
N ILE A 68 -12.59 2.78 17.13
CA ILE A 68 -12.69 3.76 16.04
C ILE A 68 -12.22 3.15 14.72
N ALA A 69 -11.05 2.50 14.72
CA ALA A 69 -10.53 1.82 13.53
C ALA A 69 -11.54 0.78 13.00
N LYS A 70 -12.17 0.04 13.92
CA LYS A 70 -13.18 -0.94 13.57
C LYS A 70 -14.39 -0.30 12.88
N GLY A 71 -14.83 0.87 13.36
CA GLY A 71 -15.95 1.63 12.79
C GLY A 71 -15.64 2.30 11.45
N ILE A 72 -14.40 2.76 11.26
CA ILE A 72 -13.97 3.43 10.02
C ILE A 72 -13.92 2.47 8.83
N PHE A 73 -13.33 1.29 9.01
CA PHE A 73 -12.93 0.42 7.89
C PHE A 73 -14.09 0.06 6.93
N PRO A 74 -15.28 -0.38 7.39
CA PRO A 74 -16.38 -0.71 6.48
C PRO A 74 -16.91 0.49 5.68
N ARG A 75 -16.63 1.72 6.14
CA ARG A 75 -17.07 2.96 5.48
C ARG A 75 -16.05 3.48 4.47
N LEU A 76 -14.93 2.79 4.28
CA LEU A 76 -13.89 3.19 3.32
C LEU A 76 -14.25 2.86 1.86
N GLU A 77 -15.29 2.05 1.64
CA GLU A 77 -15.76 1.72 0.31
C GLU A 77 -16.21 2.97 -0.46
N GLY A 78 -15.76 3.09 -1.71
CA GLY A 78 -16.21 4.14 -2.62
C GLY A 78 -15.77 5.57 -2.26
N LEU A 79 -15.01 5.80 -1.18
CA LEU A 79 -14.63 7.14 -0.77
C LEU A 79 -13.49 7.73 -1.62
N ASP A 80 -13.69 8.94 -2.12
CA ASP A 80 -12.61 9.78 -2.60
C ASP A 80 -11.82 10.42 -1.44
N VAL A 81 -10.72 11.11 -1.74
CA VAL A 81 -9.85 11.69 -0.71
C VAL A 81 -10.59 12.74 0.14
N PRO A 82 -11.35 13.69 -0.43
CA PRO A 82 -12.12 14.65 0.37
C PRO A 82 -13.11 13.99 1.33
N ASN A 83 -13.89 13.00 0.87
CA ASN A 83 -14.86 12.32 1.72
C ASN A 83 -14.19 11.46 2.80
N LEU A 84 -13.03 10.85 2.50
CA LEU A 84 -12.21 10.16 3.49
C LEU A 84 -11.75 11.12 4.62
N LEU A 85 -11.29 12.32 4.26
CA LEU A 85 -10.87 13.31 5.25
C LEU A 85 -12.04 13.81 6.09
N TYR A 86 -13.23 13.96 5.49
CA TYR A 86 -14.44 14.31 6.21
C TYR A 86 -14.84 13.22 7.21
N LEU A 87 -14.86 11.95 6.78
CA LEU A 87 -15.10 10.80 7.65
C LEU A 87 -14.14 10.78 8.84
N LEU A 88 -12.84 10.94 8.58
CA LEU A 88 -11.84 10.96 9.63
C LEU A 88 -12.05 12.11 10.61
N ARG A 89 -12.34 13.31 10.11
CA ARG A 89 -12.61 14.45 10.97
C ARG A 89 -13.81 14.18 11.89
N ASP A 90 -14.89 13.63 11.35
CA ASP A 90 -16.11 13.33 12.08
C ASP A 90 -15.84 12.32 13.21
N GLU A 91 -15.28 11.16 12.87
CA GLU A 91 -14.94 10.10 13.82
C GLU A 91 -13.94 10.54 14.90
N LEU A 92 -12.95 11.33 14.50
CA LEU A 92 -11.92 11.80 15.42
C LEU A 92 -12.42 12.96 16.30
N SER A 93 -13.45 13.70 15.90
CA SER A 93 -13.94 14.85 16.67
C SER A 93 -14.46 14.47 18.05
N GLU A 94 -15.07 13.30 18.20
CA GLU A 94 -15.53 12.76 19.49
C GLU A 94 -14.36 12.20 20.32
N TYR A 95 -13.36 11.64 19.66
CA TYR A 95 -12.25 10.96 20.32
C TYR A 95 -11.15 11.90 20.80
N LEU A 96 -10.64 12.75 19.90
CA LEU A 96 -9.46 13.59 20.11
C LEU A 96 -9.49 14.45 21.38
N PRO A 97 -10.63 15.01 21.83
CA PRO A 97 -10.65 15.82 23.05
C PRO A 97 -10.18 15.10 24.32
N ASN A 98 -10.18 13.76 24.32
CA ASN A 98 -9.72 12.94 25.43
C ASN A 98 -8.21 12.71 25.44
N LEU A 99 -7.52 13.05 24.35
CA LEU A 99 -6.09 12.84 24.15
C LEU A 99 -5.30 14.11 24.45
N THR A 100 -4.02 13.94 24.80
CA THR A 100 -3.07 15.07 24.86
C THR A 100 -2.87 15.69 23.47
N PRO A 101 -2.52 16.98 23.36
CA PRO A 101 -2.29 17.62 22.05
C PRO A 101 -1.27 16.88 21.16
N LEU A 102 -0.24 16.28 21.78
CA LEU A 102 0.76 15.49 21.07
C LEU A 102 0.16 14.19 20.51
N HIS A 103 -0.61 13.47 21.33
CA HIS A 103 -1.31 12.26 20.90
C HIS A 103 -2.34 12.55 19.80
N GLN A 104 -3.05 13.68 19.88
CA GLN A 104 -3.99 14.11 18.85
C GLN A 104 -3.30 14.29 17.50
N LEU A 105 -2.16 14.98 17.48
CA LEU A 105 -1.37 15.20 16.27
C LEU A 105 -0.87 13.87 15.69
N ASP A 106 -0.22 13.04 16.51
CA ASP A 106 0.34 11.75 16.10
C ASP A 106 -0.74 10.82 15.51
N PHE A 107 -1.89 10.73 16.18
CA PHE A 107 -2.99 9.86 15.75
C PHE A 107 -3.63 10.33 14.45
N THR A 108 -3.89 11.64 14.33
CA THR A 108 -4.48 12.24 13.12
C THR A 108 -3.54 12.06 11.93
N GLN A 109 -2.23 12.30 12.12
CA GLN A 109 -1.24 12.13 11.07
C GLN A 109 -1.13 10.66 10.64
N PHE A 110 -1.07 9.73 11.59
CA PHE A 110 -1.00 8.30 11.31
C PHE A 110 -2.21 7.79 10.52
N LEU A 111 -3.43 8.09 10.97
CA LEU A 111 -4.64 7.64 10.29
C LEU A 111 -4.77 8.25 8.90
N THR A 112 -4.55 9.56 8.77
CA THR A 112 -4.63 10.26 7.48
C THR A 112 -3.63 9.67 6.49
N HIS A 113 -2.37 9.47 6.92
CA HIS A 113 -1.34 8.88 6.09
C HIS A 113 -1.69 7.45 5.69
N THR A 114 -2.04 6.59 6.67
CA THR A 114 -2.32 5.17 6.45
C THR A 114 -3.48 4.98 5.48
N LEU A 115 -4.59 5.69 5.71
CA LEU A 115 -5.81 5.55 4.90
C LEU A 115 -5.67 6.18 3.52
N THR A 116 -4.91 7.27 3.40
CA THR A 116 -4.66 7.89 2.08
C THR A 116 -3.69 7.05 1.25
N ALA A 117 -2.57 6.62 1.85
CA ALA A 117 -1.53 5.85 1.17
C ALA A 117 -2.03 4.47 0.72
N ARG A 118 -2.87 3.82 1.54
CA ARG A 118 -3.42 2.49 1.26
C ARG A 118 -4.87 2.53 0.77
N ARG A 119 -5.38 3.69 0.33
CA ARG A 119 -6.79 3.86 -0.05
C ARG A 119 -7.29 2.81 -1.03
N ARG A 120 -6.55 2.54 -2.11
CA ARG A 120 -6.93 1.56 -3.13
C ARG A 120 -6.98 0.13 -2.58
N LEU A 121 -6.07 -0.18 -1.65
CA LEU A 121 -6.01 -1.49 -0.98
C LEU A 121 -7.21 -1.67 -0.05
N PHE A 122 -7.52 -0.66 0.77
CA PHE A 122 -8.71 -0.67 1.62
C PHE A 122 -9.99 -0.76 0.79
N GLN A 123 -10.09 -0.01 -0.30
CA GLN A 123 -11.23 -0.09 -1.22
C GLN A 123 -11.40 -1.49 -1.81
N ALA A 124 -10.32 -2.11 -2.29
CA ALA A 124 -10.37 -3.47 -2.83
C ALA A 124 -10.76 -4.51 -1.76
N ALA A 125 -10.27 -4.35 -0.53
CA ALA A 125 -10.61 -5.21 0.58
C ALA A 125 -12.09 -5.06 0.98
N VAL A 126 -12.59 -3.83 1.19
CA VAL A 126 -13.97 -3.61 1.63
C VAL A 126 -14.98 -4.00 0.56
N SER A 127 -14.73 -3.67 -0.71
CA SER A 127 -15.61 -4.05 -1.82
C SER A 127 -15.63 -5.55 -2.11
N GLY A 128 -14.83 -6.35 -1.39
CA GLY A 128 -14.74 -7.78 -1.56
C GLY A 128 -14.50 -8.13 -3.02
N ALA A 129 -13.30 -7.82 -3.55
CA ALA A 129 -12.90 -7.87 -4.96
C ALA A 129 -13.09 -9.22 -5.72
N SER A 130 -13.97 -10.09 -5.24
CA SER A 130 -14.70 -11.16 -5.95
C SER A 130 -15.20 -10.78 -7.35
N ASN A 131 -15.44 -9.48 -7.62
CA ASN A 131 -16.00 -9.01 -8.90
C ASN A 131 -14.97 -8.40 -9.86
N MET A 132 -13.69 -8.27 -9.49
CA MET A 132 -12.67 -7.90 -10.47
C MET A 132 -12.31 -9.15 -11.27
N SER A 133 -12.78 -9.21 -12.52
CA SER A 133 -12.22 -10.16 -13.47
C SER A 133 -10.73 -9.88 -13.57
N ILE A 134 -9.89 -10.74 -13.00
CA ILE A 134 -8.46 -10.71 -13.27
C ILE A 134 -8.36 -10.98 -14.76
N ALA A 135 -8.13 -9.92 -15.55
CA ALA A 135 -7.77 -10.07 -16.94
C ALA A 135 -6.39 -10.74 -16.93
N GLN A 136 -6.36 -12.07 -17.04
CA GLN A 136 -5.14 -12.81 -17.32
C GLN A 136 -4.69 -12.40 -18.72
N LEU A 137 -3.88 -11.35 -18.78
CA LEU A 137 -3.14 -11.01 -19.99
C LEU A 137 -2.04 -12.05 -20.15
N HIS A 138 -2.25 -13.01 -21.06
CA HIS A 138 -1.16 -13.81 -21.60
C HIS A 138 -0.24 -12.87 -22.39
N LEU A 139 0.81 -12.41 -21.72
CA LEU A 139 1.90 -11.69 -22.36
C LEU A 139 2.86 -12.74 -22.90
N GLU A 140 2.90 -12.90 -24.22
CA GLU A 140 3.94 -13.69 -24.87
C GLU A 140 5.27 -12.94 -24.73
N VAL A 141 6.13 -13.42 -23.85
CA VAL A 141 7.49 -12.91 -23.69
C VAL A 141 8.31 -13.37 -24.89
N GLN A 142 8.50 -12.47 -25.86
CA GLN A 142 9.42 -12.68 -26.98
C GLN A 142 10.84 -12.87 -26.44
N VAL A 143 11.51 -13.94 -26.89
CA VAL A 143 12.91 -14.18 -26.55
C VAL A 143 13.76 -13.10 -27.23
N PRO A 144 14.63 -12.38 -26.50
CA PRO A 144 15.52 -11.42 -27.12
C PRO A 144 16.38 -12.12 -28.18
N PRO A 145 16.62 -11.50 -29.35
CA PRO A 145 17.40 -12.11 -30.42
C PRO A 145 18.79 -12.49 -29.91
N THR A 146 19.27 -13.66 -30.34
CA THR A 146 20.59 -14.16 -29.95
C THR A 146 21.65 -13.12 -30.30
N PRO A 147 22.46 -12.65 -29.33
CA PRO A 147 23.50 -11.66 -29.61
C PRO A 147 24.50 -12.23 -30.61
N CYS A 148 24.95 -11.38 -31.54
CA CYS A 148 25.96 -11.77 -32.52
C CYS A 148 27.23 -12.27 -31.81
N PRO A 149 27.87 -13.34 -32.30
CA PRO A 149 29.15 -13.77 -31.77
C PRO A 149 30.13 -12.60 -31.77
N LEU A 150 30.83 -12.41 -30.65
CA LEU A 150 31.92 -11.45 -30.58
C LEU A 150 32.96 -11.86 -31.63
N ALA A 151 33.08 -11.06 -32.69
CA ALA A 151 34.17 -11.22 -33.64
C ALA A 151 35.47 -11.10 -32.85
N GLN A 152 36.18 -12.22 -32.77
CA GLN A 152 37.48 -12.32 -32.13
C GLN A 152 38.36 -11.22 -32.72
N GLY A 153 38.83 -10.31 -31.86
CA GLY A 153 39.56 -9.12 -32.27
C GLY A 153 40.71 -9.45 -33.21
N VAL A 154 40.49 -9.20 -34.50
CA VAL A 154 41.58 -9.10 -35.46
C VAL A 154 42.13 -7.69 -35.27
N GLY A 155 43.29 -7.62 -34.60
CA GLY A 155 44.08 -6.40 -34.54
C GLY A 155 44.36 -5.88 -35.97
N PRO A 156 44.54 -4.57 -36.15
CA PRO A 156 44.71 -3.98 -37.47
C PRO A 156 45.99 -4.52 -38.12
N CYS A 157 45.85 -5.41 -39.10
CA CYS A 157 46.90 -5.67 -40.07
C CYS A 157 47.00 -4.45 -40.98
N SER A 158 48.06 -3.68 -40.76
CA SER A 158 48.56 -2.70 -41.73
C SER A 158 48.76 -3.37 -43.08
N SER A 159 48.16 -2.80 -44.13
CA SER A 159 48.74 -2.86 -45.47
C SER A 159 48.31 -1.63 -46.25
N GLU A 160 49.34 -0.90 -46.68
CA GLU A 160 49.36 0.30 -47.51
C GLU A 160 48.49 0.23 -48.78
N GLY A 161 48.14 1.42 -49.29
CA GLY A 161 47.48 1.65 -50.60
C GLY A 161 48.34 1.26 -51.82
N PRO A 162 47.90 1.55 -53.05
CA PRO A 162 47.78 2.94 -53.57
C PRO A 162 46.42 3.20 -54.25
N ASP A 163 45.85 4.40 -54.16
CA ASP A 163 46.07 5.63 -54.94
C ASP A 163 45.54 5.61 -56.40
N ALA A 164 45.00 6.77 -56.77
CA ALA A 164 44.63 7.28 -58.09
C ALA A 164 43.31 6.80 -58.73
N GLY A 165 42.37 7.74 -58.88
CA GLY A 165 41.13 7.55 -59.64
C GLY A 165 40.21 8.78 -59.68
N GLU A 166 40.80 9.95 -59.85
CA GLU A 166 40.16 11.25 -60.12
C GLU A 166 39.11 11.15 -61.25
N SER A 167 37.89 11.67 -61.06
CA SER A 167 37.13 12.46 -62.06
C SER A 167 35.68 12.74 -61.61
N GLU A 168 35.47 13.95 -61.11
CA GLU A 168 34.19 14.68 -61.20
C GLU A 168 33.91 15.00 -62.69
N PRO A 169 32.65 15.17 -63.11
CA PRO A 169 32.33 16.52 -63.58
C PRO A 169 30.93 17.02 -63.21
N ARG A 170 30.88 18.35 -63.07
CA ARG A 170 29.71 19.21 -62.99
C ARG A 170 28.97 19.34 -64.32
N GLY A 171 27.65 19.61 -64.21
CA GLY A 171 26.83 20.38 -65.17
C GLY A 171 26.27 19.56 -66.35
N LEU A 172 25.11 19.86 -66.95
CA LEU A 172 24.22 21.02 -66.96
C LEU A 172 22.80 20.58 -67.41
N SER A 173 21.78 21.22 -66.83
CA SER A 173 20.62 21.87 -67.47
C SER A 173 19.81 21.23 -68.63
N ALA A 174 18.49 21.33 -68.42
CA ALA A 174 17.40 21.62 -69.38
C ALA A 174 16.88 20.53 -70.34
N ARG A 175 15.64 20.10 -70.06
CA ARG A 175 14.52 20.27 -70.99
C ARG A 175 13.18 20.25 -70.27
#